data_AF-A0A553MQJ7-F1
#
_entry.id   AF-A0A553MQJ7-F1
#
_cell.length_a   1.000
_cell.length_b   1.000
_cell.length_c   1.000
_cell.angle_alpha   90.00
_cell.angle_beta   90.00
_cell.angle_gamma   90.00
#
_symmetry.space_group_name_H-M   'P 1'
#
loop_
_entity.id
_entity.type
_entity.pdbx_description
1 polymer ?
#
loop_
_entity_poly.entity_id
_entity_poly.type
_entity_poly.pdbx_seq_one_letter_code
_entity_poly.pdbx_strand_id
1 'polypeptide(L)'
;HLQMSIQALQDELRIQRDLNQLFQQDSSLRPGEPLTAELTEENFQRLHGEHERQAKELFLLRKTLEEMELRIDTQKQTLCARDESIKKLLEMLQSKGLSAKAKALHFHPTLSPHGPPLMFTPQDLHRRFDGAPDSAKTKALQTVIEMKDSKISSLERSLRELEDEVQMLKSNGALSTEEREEEMKQMEVYRSHSKFMKNKAKVEQLKGELAHSQAKADELKKQAAELQQEVSSVRHLKKKLRNIDQVKQDLSRKDSELLGLQTKLETLTNQFSDSKQHVDVLKESLTAKEQRAAILQTEVDALRLRLEEKEATLNKKSKQIQEMSEEKGTLGGEIHDLKDMLDVKERKVNVLQKKVKSL
;
A
#
# COMPACT_ATOMS: atom_id res chain seq x y z
N HIS A 1 -9.23 19.25 11.55
CA HIS A 1 -7.83 18.85 11.27
C HIS A 1 -7.27 19.54 10.03
N LEU A 2 -7.28 18.95 8.82
CA LEU A 2 -6.47 19.43 7.67
C LEU A 2 -6.50 20.96 7.44
N GLN A 3 -7.70 21.57 7.40
CA GLN A 3 -7.88 23.01 7.20
C GLN A 3 -7.30 23.87 8.34
N MET A 4 -7.34 23.40 9.59
CA MET A 4 -6.72 24.07 10.74
C MET A 4 -5.18 23.96 10.69
N SER A 5 -4.66 22.82 10.23
CA SER A 5 -3.22 22.64 10.04
C SER A 5 -2.67 23.54 8.92
N ILE A 6 -3.46 23.77 7.86
CA ILE A 6 -3.12 24.73 6.80
C ILE A 6 -3.11 26.16 7.35
N GLN A 7 -4.11 26.55 8.16
CA GLN A 7 -4.16 27.88 8.78
C GLN A 7 -2.93 28.12 9.69
N ALA A 8 -2.60 27.18 10.59
CA ALA A 8 -1.44 27.31 11.47
C ALA A 8 -0.12 27.47 10.68
N LEU A 9 0.07 26.70 9.61
CA LEU A 9 1.23 26.85 8.72
C LEU A 9 1.25 28.19 7.96
N GLN A 10 0.09 28.79 7.68
CA GLN A 10 0.02 30.13 7.07
C GLN A 10 0.36 31.24 8.06
N ASP A 11 -0.07 31.12 9.33
CA ASP A 11 0.23 32.08 10.39
C ASP A 11 1.70 32.00 10.84
N GLU A 12 2.29 30.79 10.95
CA GLU A 12 3.73 30.60 11.18
C GLU A 12 4.56 31.21 10.03
N LEU A 13 4.19 30.93 8.78
CA LEU A 13 4.86 31.48 7.59
C LEU A 13 4.70 33.01 7.48
N ARG A 14 3.69 33.61 8.14
CA ARG A 14 3.58 35.05 8.30
C ARG A 14 4.55 35.56 9.37
N ILE A 15 4.57 34.95 10.56
CA ILE A 15 5.50 35.32 11.64
C ILE A 15 6.97 35.24 11.17
N GLN A 16 7.32 34.22 10.38
CA GLN A 16 8.65 34.11 9.77
C GLN A 16 8.97 35.22 8.75
N ARG A 17 7.99 35.72 7.98
CA ARG A 17 8.19 36.87 7.10
C ARG A 17 8.37 38.17 7.88
N ASP A 18 7.61 38.34 8.96
CA ASP A 18 7.67 39.53 9.80
C ASP A 18 9.01 39.60 10.56
N LEU A 19 9.52 38.46 11.05
CA LEU A 19 10.88 38.32 11.60
C LEU A 19 11.98 38.60 10.56
N ASN A 20 11.90 37.99 9.36
CA ASN A 20 12.90 38.19 8.32
C ASN A 20 12.95 39.65 7.81
N GLN A 21 11.84 40.38 7.82
CA GLN A 21 11.85 41.82 7.52
C GLN A 21 12.58 42.62 8.61
N LEU A 22 12.46 42.21 9.88
CA LEU A 22 13.12 42.88 11.00
C LEU A 22 14.65 42.71 10.96
N PHE A 23 15.15 41.49 10.70
CA PHE A 23 16.60 41.24 10.55
C PHE A 23 17.23 41.94 9.32
N GLN A 24 16.46 42.16 8.25
CA GLN A 24 16.92 42.95 7.10
C GLN A 24 17.05 44.46 7.43
N GLN A 25 16.32 44.98 8.42
CA GLN A 25 16.48 46.37 8.86
C GLN A 25 17.79 46.58 9.65
N ASP A 26 18.21 45.62 10.48
CA ASP A 26 19.52 45.67 11.14
C ASP A 26 20.68 45.71 10.14
N SER A 27 20.56 44.95 9.03
CA SER A 27 21.53 44.94 7.94
C SER A 27 21.68 46.28 7.21
N SER A 28 20.78 47.24 7.44
CA SER A 28 20.83 48.60 6.88
C SER A 28 21.71 49.56 7.69
N LEU A 29 22.13 49.19 8.91
CA LEU A 29 22.99 50.01 9.76
C LEU A 29 24.48 49.71 9.50
N ARG A 30 25.22 50.77 9.14
CA ARG A 30 26.59 50.74 8.60
C ARG A 30 27.59 50.04 9.55
N PRO A 31 28.16 48.86 9.20
CA PRO A 31 28.98 48.05 10.14
C PRO A 31 30.40 48.59 10.43
N GLY A 32 30.53 49.73 11.14
CA GLY A 32 31.84 50.17 11.64
C GLY A 32 32.04 51.63 12.06
N GLU A 33 30.99 52.36 12.47
CA GLU A 33 31.22 53.59 13.25
C GLU A 33 31.49 53.21 14.73
N PRO A 34 32.55 53.75 15.36
CA PRO A 34 32.88 53.39 16.73
C PRO A 34 31.86 53.99 17.70
N LEU A 35 31.39 53.18 18.65
CA LEU A 35 30.54 53.60 19.77
C LEU A 35 31.33 54.47 20.76
N THR A 36 31.65 55.69 20.34
CA THR A 36 31.99 56.78 21.26
C THR A 36 30.74 57.09 22.08
N ALA A 37 30.82 56.84 23.39
CA ALA A 37 29.70 56.96 24.32
C ALA A 37 29.39 58.42 24.68
N GLU A 38 29.19 59.27 23.66
CA GLU A 38 28.67 60.61 23.84
C GLU A 38 27.17 60.55 24.14
N LEU A 39 26.77 61.24 25.20
CA LEU A 39 25.37 61.34 25.68
C LEU A 39 24.57 62.33 24.82
N THR A 40 24.61 62.18 23.50
CA THR A 40 23.86 62.97 22.53
C THR A 40 22.42 62.45 22.40
N GLU A 41 21.50 63.36 22.09
CA GLU A 41 20.07 63.04 21.99
C GLU A 41 19.77 62.02 20.89
N GLU A 42 20.49 62.10 19.76
CA GLU A 42 20.41 61.11 18.67
C GLU A 42 20.85 59.70 19.10
N ASN A 43 21.84 59.56 20.00
CA ASN A 43 22.26 58.26 20.51
C ASN A 43 21.17 57.65 21.40
N PHE A 44 20.51 58.45 22.25
CA PHE A 44 19.36 57.98 23.03
C PHE A 44 18.17 57.58 22.13
N GLN A 45 17.85 58.37 21.11
CA GLN A 45 16.78 58.04 20.16
C GLN A 45 17.09 56.76 19.37
N ARG A 46 18.35 56.58 18.92
CA ARG A 46 18.82 55.37 18.24
C ARG A 46 18.72 54.12 19.13
N LEU A 47 19.19 54.22 20.37
CA LEU A 47 19.15 53.12 21.35
C LEU A 47 17.71 52.77 21.75
N HIS A 48 16.82 53.75 21.87
CA HIS A 48 15.39 53.51 22.09
C HIS A 48 14.73 52.79 20.90
N GLY A 49 15.03 53.22 19.67
CA GLY A 49 14.54 52.56 18.45
C GLY A 49 15.09 51.14 18.26
N GLU A 50 16.29 50.85 18.76
CA GLU A 50 16.87 49.52 18.80
C GLU A 50 16.23 48.63 19.89
N HIS A 51 16.05 49.16 21.10
CA HIS A 51 15.33 48.46 22.17
C HIS A 51 13.88 48.12 21.77
N GLU A 52 13.18 49.04 21.09
CA GLU A 52 11.86 48.75 20.52
C GLU A 52 11.87 47.65 19.44
N ARG A 53 12.94 47.56 18.64
CA ARG A 53 13.10 46.54 17.60
C ARG A 53 13.33 45.18 18.24
N GLN A 54 14.26 45.10 19.20
CA GLN A 54 14.54 43.89 19.98
C GLN A 54 13.30 43.42 20.77
N ALA A 55 12.49 44.34 21.31
CA ALA A 55 11.22 43.99 21.95
C ALA A 55 10.20 43.35 20.98
N LYS A 56 10.13 43.84 19.73
CA LYS A 56 9.28 43.27 18.66
C LYS A 56 9.81 41.90 18.20
N GLU A 57 11.13 41.75 18.08
CA GLU A 57 11.78 40.46 17.76
C GLU A 57 11.49 39.41 18.84
N LEU A 58 11.76 39.73 20.11
CA LEU A 58 11.53 38.85 21.26
C LEU A 58 10.06 38.43 21.39
N PHE A 59 9.11 39.30 21.01
CA PHE A 59 7.69 38.96 20.98
C PHE A 59 7.35 37.92 19.89
N LEU A 60 7.89 38.09 18.67
CA LEU A 60 7.68 37.15 17.57
C LEU A 60 8.39 35.80 17.81
N LEU A 61 9.59 35.82 18.37
CA LEU A 61 10.32 34.62 18.78
C LEU A 61 9.58 33.84 19.88
N ARG A 62 9.04 34.52 20.90
CA ARG A 62 8.20 33.89 21.95
C ARG A 62 6.97 33.22 21.34
N LYS A 63 6.24 33.89 20.45
CA LYS A 63 5.07 33.28 19.77
C LYS A 63 5.44 32.08 18.91
N THR A 64 6.58 32.12 18.24
CA THR A 64 7.09 30.99 17.44
C THR A 64 7.36 29.78 18.36
N LEU A 65 7.96 30.03 19.53
CA LEU A 65 8.24 29.01 20.54
C LEU A 65 6.94 28.41 21.13
N GLU A 66 5.97 29.26 21.50
CA GLU A 66 4.63 28.84 21.98
C GLU A 66 3.92 27.93 20.96
N GLU A 67 3.98 28.24 19.66
CA GLU A 67 3.40 27.38 18.62
C GLU A 67 4.17 26.05 18.45
N MET A 68 5.51 26.09 18.53
CA MET A 68 6.33 24.88 18.47
C MET A 68 6.06 23.94 19.65
N GLU A 69 5.86 24.46 20.87
CA GLU A 69 5.48 23.67 22.04
C GLU A 69 4.10 23.01 21.85
N LEU A 70 3.10 23.75 21.39
CA LEU A 70 1.77 23.22 21.09
C LEU A 70 1.80 22.11 20.02
N ARG A 71 2.65 22.27 18.99
CA ARG A 71 2.88 21.25 17.94
C ARG A 71 3.56 20.00 18.52
N ILE A 72 4.57 20.17 19.38
CA ILE A 72 5.26 19.07 20.08
C ILE A 72 4.26 18.27 20.95
N ASP A 73 3.41 18.94 21.72
CA ASP A 73 2.43 18.24 22.58
C ASP A 73 1.32 17.56 21.77
N THR A 74 0.89 18.15 20.64
CA THR A 74 -0.01 17.49 19.68
C THR A 74 0.63 16.22 19.10
N GLN A 75 1.94 16.24 18.82
CA GLN A 75 2.67 15.05 18.36
C GLN A 75 2.82 13.99 19.47
N LYS A 76 3.13 14.39 20.72
CA LYS A 76 3.15 13.46 21.87
C LYS A 76 1.81 12.74 22.04
N GLN A 77 0.69 13.48 22.05
CA GLN A 77 -0.66 12.89 22.14
C GLN A 77 -0.93 11.92 20.98
N THR A 78 -0.50 12.26 19.76
CA THR A 78 -0.64 11.39 18.58
C THR A 78 0.20 10.11 18.70
N LEU A 79 1.37 10.15 19.34
CA LEU A 79 2.19 8.98 19.62
C LEU A 79 1.56 8.10 20.71
N CYS A 80 1.15 8.67 21.85
CA CYS A 80 0.47 7.91 22.90
C CYS A 80 -0.80 7.18 22.39
N ALA A 81 -1.60 7.83 21.54
CA ALA A 81 -2.76 7.20 20.90
C ALA A 81 -2.39 6.03 19.96
N ARG A 82 -1.22 6.09 19.30
CA ARG A 82 -0.68 4.98 18.50
C ARG A 82 -0.17 3.85 19.38
N ASP A 83 0.53 4.15 20.47
CA ASP A 83 1.05 3.15 21.41
C ASP A 83 -0.09 2.39 22.09
N GLU A 84 -1.19 3.08 22.47
CA GLU A 84 -2.42 2.44 22.92
C GLU A 84 -3.03 1.52 21.85
N SER A 85 -3.04 1.94 20.58
CA SER A 85 -3.57 1.13 19.48
C SER A 85 -2.71 -0.11 19.22
N ILE A 86 -1.39 0.01 19.33
CA ILE A 86 -0.43 -1.10 19.23
C ILE A 86 -0.64 -2.06 20.40
N LYS A 87 -0.78 -1.55 21.63
CA LYS A 87 -1.07 -2.36 22.82
C LYS A 87 -2.35 -3.17 22.67
N LYS A 88 -3.46 -2.53 22.27
CA LYS A 88 -4.76 -3.19 21.99
C LYS A 88 -4.62 -4.27 20.90
N LEU A 89 -3.82 -4.04 19.87
CA LEU A 89 -3.58 -5.00 18.80
C LEU A 89 -2.74 -6.22 19.27
N LEU A 90 -1.77 -6.01 20.17
CA LEU A 90 -1.02 -7.08 20.82
C LEU A 90 -1.88 -7.92 21.77
N GLU A 91 -2.75 -7.27 22.56
CA GLU A 91 -3.75 -7.94 23.41
C GLU A 91 -4.71 -8.80 22.56
N MET A 92 -5.21 -8.28 21.44
CA MET A 92 -6.05 -9.02 20.47
C MET A 92 -5.34 -10.18 19.75
N LEU A 93 -4.01 -10.18 19.69
CA LEU A 93 -3.22 -11.30 19.16
C LEU A 93 -3.01 -12.38 20.21
N GLN A 94 -2.77 -11.99 21.47
CA GLN A 94 -2.65 -12.92 22.60
C GLN A 94 -3.98 -13.62 22.93
N SER A 95 -5.11 -12.92 22.80
CA SER A 95 -6.44 -13.44 23.15
C SER A 95 -7.05 -14.47 22.19
N LYS A 96 -6.32 -14.94 21.16
CA LYS A 96 -6.81 -15.90 20.15
C LYS A 96 -6.26 -17.32 20.27
N GLY A 97 -5.41 -17.60 21.25
CA GLY A 97 -4.94 -18.95 21.52
C GLY A 97 -5.71 -19.67 22.63
N LEU A 98 -6.78 -20.41 22.29
CA LEU A 98 -7.24 -21.66 22.95
C LEU A 98 -8.63 -22.14 22.45
N SER A 99 -8.88 -23.45 22.58
CA SER A 99 -10.14 -24.16 22.27
C SER A 99 -10.48 -24.30 20.76
N ALA A 100 -11.16 -25.36 20.28
CA ALA A 100 -11.83 -26.47 20.98
C ALA A 100 -11.61 -27.85 20.30
N LYS A 101 -11.84 -28.93 21.06
CA LYS A 101 -11.99 -30.32 20.54
C LYS A 101 -13.48 -30.72 20.54
N ALA A 102 -13.92 -31.47 19.55
CA ALA A 102 -15.16 -32.28 19.57
C ALA A 102 -14.98 -33.55 18.71
N LYS A 103 -15.85 -34.56 18.84
CA LYS A 103 -15.69 -35.89 18.24
C LYS A 103 -16.97 -36.45 17.59
N ALA A 104 -16.75 -37.29 16.56
CA ALA A 104 -17.45 -38.54 16.20
C ALA A 104 -18.95 -38.56 15.83
N LEU A 105 -19.27 -39.34 14.77
CA LEU A 105 -20.16 -40.52 14.85
C LEU A 105 -20.03 -41.43 13.57
N HIS A 106 -20.71 -42.58 13.55
CA HIS A 106 -20.71 -43.64 12.49
C HIS A 106 -22.14 -43.89 11.95
N PHE A 107 -22.31 -44.63 10.83
CA PHE A 107 -23.17 -45.86 10.66
C PHE A 107 -23.60 -46.24 9.20
N HIS A 108 -24.01 -47.51 8.99
CA HIS A 108 -24.41 -48.24 7.73
C HIS A 108 -24.97 -49.67 8.10
N PRO A 109 -25.47 -50.57 7.20
CA PRO A 109 -26.24 -50.46 5.93
C PRO A 109 -27.31 -51.61 5.65
N THR A 110 -27.79 -51.75 4.39
CA THR A 110 -28.21 -52.98 3.61
C THR A 110 -29.52 -53.84 3.83
N LEU A 111 -30.31 -53.97 2.72
CA LEU A 111 -30.86 -55.18 1.99
C LEU A 111 -32.09 -56.09 2.41
N SER A 112 -32.94 -56.43 1.37
CA SER A 112 -33.59 -57.75 0.99
C SER A 112 -35.14 -58.08 1.13
N PRO A 113 -35.79 -58.95 0.28
CA PRO A 113 -37.27 -59.27 0.23
C PRO A 113 -37.75 -60.79 0.11
N HIS A 114 -39.07 -61.13 0.01
CA HIS A 114 -39.69 -62.52 -0.06
C HIS A 114 -41.14 -62.69 -0.68
N GLY A 115 -41.58 -63.93 -1.14
CA GLY A 115 -43.02 -64.41 -1.25
C GLY A 115 -43.51 -65.34 -2.46
N PRO A 116 -44.17 -66.56 -2.31
CA PRO A 116 -44.45 -67.56 -3.42
C PRO A 116 -45.91 -68.21 -3.68
N PRO A 117 -46.29 -69.57 -3.72
CA PRO A 117 -47.14 -70.24 -4.79
C PRO A 117 -48.31 -71.27 -4.41
N LEU A 118 -49.06 -71.95 -5.35
CA LEU A 118 -49.98 -73.17 -5.12
C LEU A 118 -50.52 -74.01 -6.38
N MET A 119 -51.36 -75.10 -6.23
CA MET A 119 -51.50 -76.34 -7.13
C MET A 119 -52.85 -77.23 -7.14
N PHE A 120 -53.00 -78.28 -8.05
CA PHE A 120 -53.78 -79.63 -8.02
C PHE A 120 -54.94 -80.11 -9.04
N THR A 121 -55.45 -81.40 -9.01
CA THR A 121 -55.95 -82.28 -10.18
C THR A 121 -57.27 -83.25 -10.10
N PRO A 122 -57.47 -84.56 -10.58
CA PRO A 122 -58.69 -85.10 -11.36
C PRO A 122 -59.35 -86.55 -11.07
N GLN A 123 -60.07 -87.25 -12.04
CA GLN A 123 -60.56 -88.72 -12.21
C GLN A 123 -62.12 -89.10 -12.08
N ASP A 124 -62.84 -90.22 -12.51
CA ASP A 124 -62.70 -91.49 -13.36
C ASP A 124 -64.02 -92.35 -13.77
N LEU A 125 -63.92 -93.34 -14.73
CA LEU A 125 -64.61 -94.70 -15.04
C LEU A 125 -66.16 -95.07 -15.14
N HIS A 126 -66.55 -96.18 -15.90
CA HIS A 126 -67.53 -97.32 -15.56
C HIS A 126 -67.89 -98.46 -16.64
N ARG A 127 -68.94 -99.33 -16.46
CA ARG A 127 -68.84 -100.86 -16.50
C ARG A 127 -70.10 -101.78 -16.83
N ARG A 128 -69.93 -102.89 -17.62
CA ARG A 128 -70.55 -104.31 -17.65
C ARG A 128 -72.09 -104.73 -17.75
N PHE A 129 -72.39 -105.67 -18.70
CA PHE A 129 -73.12 -107.01 -18.64
C PHE A 129 -74.62 -107.11 -18.12
N ASP A 130 -75.48 -108.18 -18.23
CA ASP A 130 -75.48 -109.61 -18.73
C ASP A 130 -76.93 -110.21 -19.01
N GLY A 131 -77.10 -111.46 -19.53
CA GLY A 131 -78.10 -112.46 -19.00
C GLY A 131 -79.32 -113.08 -19.78
N ALA A 132 -79.15 -114.26 -20.43
CA ALA A 132 -79.99 -115.52 -20.47
C ALA A 132 -81.55 -115.61 -20.84
N PRO A 133 -82.13 -116.81 -21.15
CA PRO A 133 -83.45 -117.00 -21.84
C PRO A 133 -84.52 -117.90 -21.13
N ASP A 134 -85.69 -118.19 -21.75
CA ASP A 134 -86.08 -119.54 -22.27
C ASP A 134 -87.54 -119.68 -22.89
N SER A 135 -87.67 -120.62 -23.84
CA SER A 135 -88.79 -121.46 -24.34
C SER A 135 -90.25 -121.00 -24.68
N ALA A 136 -90.83 -121.76 -25.64
CA ALA A 136 -92.25 -122.14 -25.78
C ALA A 136 -93.34 -121.19 -26.38
N LYS A 137 -93.01 -120.35 -27.37
CA LYS A 137 -94.01 -119.87 -28.39
C LYS A 137 -93.56 -120.10 -29.85
N THR A 138 -92.81 -121.18 -30.04
CA THR A 138 -91.84 -121.44 -31.11
C THR A 138 -92.40 -121.78 -32.50
N LYS A 139 -93.59 -121.29 -32.88
CA LYS A 139 -94.10 -121.36 -34.26
C LYS A 139 -94.63 -120.02 -34.78
N ALA A 140 -95.40 -119.29 -33.97
CA ALA A 140 -95.67 -117.87 -34.25
C ALA A 140 -94.40 -117.02 -34.11
N LEU A 141 -93.49 -117.40 -33.20
CA LEU A 141 -92.18 -116.76 -33.10
C LEU A 141 -91.30 -117.00 -34.33
N GLN A 142 -91.44 -118.08 -35.09
CA GLN A 142 -90.52 -118.37 -36.22
C GLN A 142 -90.58 -117.29 -37.30
N THR A 143 -91.79 -116.91 -37.74
CA THR A 143 -91.97 -115.82 -38.72
C THR A 143 -91.58 -114.46 -38.14
N VAL A 144 -91.79 -114.24 -36.83
CA VAL A 144 -91.34 -113.02 -36.14
C VAL A 144 -89.80 -112.98 -36.00
N ILE A 145 -89.14 -114.14 -35.88
CA ILE A 145 -87.69 -114.30 -35.89
C ILE A 145 -87.18 -114.00 -37.30
N GLU A 146 -87.69 -114.64 -38.36
CA GLU A 146 -87.27 -114.36 -39.74
C GLU A 146 -87.43 -112.87 -40.13
N MET A 147 -88.53 -112.22 -39.70
CA MET A 147 -88.71 -110.76 -39.84
C MET A 147 -87.75 -109.94 -38.97
N LYS A 148 -87.41 -110.41 -37.76
CA LYS A 148 -86.43 -109.76 -36.88
C LYS A 148 -85.01 -109.95 -37.38
N ASP A 149 -84.62 -111.10 -37.89
CA ASP A 149 -83.30 -111.39 -38.46
C ASP A 149 -83.10 -110.59 -39.74
N SER A 150 -84.15 -110.41 -40.54
CA SER A 150 -84.17 -109.46 -41.67
C SER A 150 -83.99 -108.01 -41.20
N LYS A 151 -84.63 -107.61 -40.09
CA LYS A 151 -84.49 -106.28 -39.48
C LYS A 151 -83.11 -106.07 -38.86
N ILE A 152 -82.55 -107.09 -38.21
CA ILE A 152 -81.20 -107.14 -37.63
C ILE A 152 -80.19 -107.02 -38.76
N SER A 153 -80.27 -107.85 -39.80
CA SER A 153 -79.43 -107.74 -41.00
C SER A 153 -79.48 -106.34 -41.66
N SER A 154 -80.61 -105.63 -41.55
CA SER A 154 -80.73 -104.23 -42.01
C SER A 154 -80.07 -103.24 -41.06
N LEU A 155 -80.26 -103.40 -39.75
CA LEU A 155 -79.67 -102.54 -38.72
C LEU A 155 -78.15 -102.75 -38.61
N GLU A 156 -77.66 -103.97 -38.81
CA GLU A 156 -76.23 -104.31 -38.87
C GLU A 156 -75.53 -103.81 -40.15
N ARG A 157 -76.27 -103.46 -41.22
CA ARG A 157 -75.68 -102.71 -42.34
C ARG A 157 -75.62 -101.22 -42.02
N SER A 158 -76.74 -100.65 -41.55
CA SER A 158 -76.78 -99.25 -41.11
C SER A 158 -75.80 -98.94 -39.98
N LEU A 159 -75.52 -99.88 -39.07
CA LEU A 159 -74.48 -99.75 -38.05
C LEU A 159 -73.09 -99.68 -38.67
N ARG A 160 -72.75 -100.58 -39.60
CA ARG A 160 -71.46 -100.54 -40.32
C ARG A 160 -71.30 -99.26 -41.15
N GLU A 161 -72.35 -98.83 -41.83
CA GLU A 161 -72.38 -97.56 -42.58
C GLU A 161 -72.13 -96.34 -41.65
N LEU A 162 -72.70 -96.35 -40.43
CA LEU A 162 -72.46 -95.32 -39.41
C LEU A 162 -71.08 -95.44 -38.73
N GLU A 163 -70.56 -96.66 -38.55
CA GLU A 163 -69.21 -96.92 -38.04
C GLU A 163 -68.14 -96.42 -39.03
N ASP A 164 -68.34 -96.67 -40.33
CA ASP A 164 -67.51 -96.15 -41.42
C ASP A 164 -67.59 -94.61 -41.50
N GLU A 165 -68.78 -94.01 -41.35
CA GLU A 165 -68.95 -92.55 -41.30
C GLU A 165 -68.23 -91.93 -40.08
N VAL A 166 -68.37 -92.53 -38.89
CA VAL A 166 -67.64 -92.11 -37.68
C VAL A 166 -66.12 -92.28 -37.84
N GLN A 167 -65.67 -93.31 -38.56
CA GLN A 167 -64.25 -93.53 -38.83
C GLN A 167 -63.69 -92.50 -39.84
N MET A 168 -64.45 -92.16 -40.89
CA MET A 168 -64.17 -91.08 -41.83
C MET A 168 -64.11 -89.70 -41.16
N LEU A 169 -65.03 -89.42 -40.21
CA LEU A 169 -65.01 -88.17 -39.45
C LEU A 169 -63.80 -88.10 -38.50
N LYS A 170 -63.36 -89.23 -37.94
CA LYS A 170 -62.13 -89.29 -37.12
C LYS A 170 -60.86 -89.06 -37.96
N SER A 171 -60.74 -89.68 -39.14
CA SER A 171 -59.56 -89.50 -40.00
C SER A 171 -59.46 -88.09 -40.57
N ASN A 172 -60.57 -87.51 -41.01
CA ASN A 172 -60.60 -86.16 -41.59
C ASN A 172 -60.48 -85.07 -40.53
N GLY A 173 -60.99 -85.31 -39.31
CA GLY A 173 -60.93 -84.34 -38.21
C GLY A 173 -59.51 -84.09 -37.70
N ALA A 174 -58.73 -85.14 -37.45
CA ALA A 174 -57.40 -85.03 -36.84
C ALA A 174 -56.40 -84.25 -37.73
N LEU A 175 -56.28 -84.63 -39.01
CA LEU A 175 -55.35 -84.01 -39.95
C LEU A 175 -55.64 -82.51 -40.12
N SER A 176 -56.92 -82.15 -40.29
CA SER A 176 -57.33 -80.74 -40.48
C SER A 176 -57.11 -79.88 -39.23
N THR A 177 -57.17 -80.45 -38.03
CA THR A 177 -56.79 -79.69 -36.81
C THR A 177 -55.28 -79.45 -36.72
N GLU A 178 -54.46 -80.42 -37.12
CA GLU A 178 -53.00 -80.34 -36.98
C GLU A 178 -52.40 -79.40 -38.02
N GLU A 179 -52.79 -79.50 -39.31
CA GLU A 179 -52.40 -78.55 -40.37
C GLU A 179 -52.77 -77.11 -40.02
N ARG A 180 -53.96 -76.89 -39.44
CA ARG A 180 -54.45 -75.55 -39.07
C ARG A 180 -53.75 -74.98 -37.84
N GLU A 181 -53.27 -75.83 -36.94
CA GLU A 181 -52.39 -75.43 -35.86
C GLU A 181 -50.97 -75.12 -36.38
N GLU A 182 -50.49 -75.83 -37.41
CA GLU A 182 -49.24 -75.50 -38.12
C GLU A 182 -49.32 -74.19 -38.91
N GLU A 183 -50.44 -73.88 -39.59
CA GLU A 183 -50.68 -72.55 -40.16
C GLU A 183 -50.65 -71.45 -39.09
N MET A 184 -51.25 -71.68 -37.91
CA MET A 184 -51.17 -70.73 -36.80
C MET A 184 -49.74 -70.56 -36.30
N LYS A 185 -48.98 -71.65 -36.13
CA LYS A 185 -47.55 -71.61 -35.78
C LYS A 185 -46.75 -70.83 -36.83
N GLN A 186 -46.99 -71.03 -38.13
CA GLN A 186 -46.33 -70.26 -39.19
C GLN A 186 -46.71 -68.77 -39.17
N MET A 187 -48.00 -68.44 -39.01
CA MET A 187 -48.43 -67.04 -38.87
C MET A 187 -47.88 -66.36 -37.62
N GLU A 188 -47.73 -67.09 -36.50
CA GLU A 188 -47.13 -66.57 -35.28
C GLU A 188 -45.62 -66.39 -35.42
N VAL A 189 -44.91 -67.33 -36.06
CA VAL A 189 -43.49 -67.17 -36.45
C VAL A 189 -43.33 -65.96 -37.37
N TYR A 190 -44.18 -65.77 -38.37
CA TYR A 190 -44.10 -64.62 -39.29
C TYR A 190 -44.41 -63.29 -38.59
N ARG A 191 -45.43 -63.24 -37.73
CA ARG A 191 -45.72 -62.07 -36.87
C ARG A 191 -44.57 -61.77 -35.93
N SER A 192 -43.94 -62.79 -35.33
CA SER A 192 -42.81 -62.65 -34.42
C SER A 192 -41.55 -62.20 -35.16
N HIS A 193 -41.28 -62.71 -36.36
CA HIS A 193 -40.21 -62.26 -37.22
C HIS A 193 -40.41 -60.80 -37.67
N SER A 194 -41.64 -60.41 -38.03
CA SER A 194 -41.97 -59.02 -38.38
C SER A 194 -41.78 -58.06 -37.19
N LYS A 195 -42.20 -58.45 -35.98
CA LYS A 195 -41.92 -57.72 -34.72
C LYS A 195 -40.42 -57.63 -34.46
N PHE A 196 -39.68 -58.73 -34.59
CA PHE A 196 -38.23 -58.79 -34.41
C PHE A 196 -37.50 -57.85 -35.39
N MET A 197 -37.84 -57.86 -36.68
CA MET A 197 -37.21 -57.01 -37.68
C MET A 197 -37.50 -55.52 -37.44
N LYS A 198 -38.73 -55.16 -37.04
CA LYS A 198 -39.06 -53.78 -36.62
C LYS A 198 -38.30 -53.35 -35.37
N ASN A 199 -38.21 -54.23 -34.36
CA ASN A 199 -37.45 -53.96 -33.14
C ASN A 199 -35.94 -53.84 -33.42
N LYS A 200 -35.38 -54.70 -34.29
CA LYS A 200 -33.99 -54.65 -34.73
C LYS A 200 -33.67 -53.33 -35.45
N ALA A 201 -34.52 -52.92 -36.39
CA ALA A 201 -34.37 -51.63 -37.07
C ALA A 201 -34.40 -50.45 -36.08
N LYS A 202 -35.32 -50.47 -35.11
CA LYS A 202 -35.40 -49.44 -34.06
C LYS A 202 -34.21 -49.46 -33.10
N VAL A 203 -33.63 -50.64 -32.81
CA VAL A 203 -32.38 -50.76 -32.03
C VAL A 203 -31.18 -50.18 -32.78
N GLU A 204 -31.04 -50.42 -34.09
CA GLU A 204 -29.97 -49.78 -34.88
C GLU A 204 -30.17 -48.26 -35.01
N GLN A 205 -31.41 -47.77 -35.14
CA GLN A 205 -31.70 -46.33 -35.05
C GLN A 205 -31.27 -45.75 -33.70
N LEU A 206 -31.68 -46.35 -32.59
CA LEU A 206 -31.34 -45.88 -31.24
C LEU A 206 -29.83 -45.95 -30.95
N LYS A 207 -29.10 -46.93 -31.51
CA LYS A 207 -27.63 -46.96 -31.49
C LYS A 207 -27.02 -45.78 -32.24
N GLY A 208 -27.55 -45.43 -33.42
CA GLY A 208 -27.10 -44.28 -34.20
C GLY A 208 -27.33 -42.95 -33.48
N GLU A 209 -28.52 -42.78 -32.90
CA GLU A 209 -28.88 -41.62 -32.07
C GLU A 209 -27.99 -41.53 -30.81
N LEU A 210 -27.75 -42.65 -30.13
CA LEU A 210 -26.84 -42.72 -28.99
C LEU A 210 -25.40 -42.36 -29.39
N ALA A 211 -24.88 -42.92 -30.48
CA ALA A 211 -23.52 -42.63 -30.96
C ALA A 211 -23.35 -41.15 -31.37
N HIS A 212 -24.36 -40.54 -32.02
CA HIS A 212 -24.35 -39.12 -32.32
C HIS A 212 -24.39 -38.26 -31.05
N SER A 213 -25.23 -38.64 -30.06
CA SER A 213 -25.30 -37.97 -28.76
C SER A 213 -23.98 -38.09 -27.97
N GLN A 214 -23.32 -39.25 -28.04
CA GLN A 214 -22.00 -39.51 -27.45
C GLN A 214 -20.95 -38.58 -28.05
N ALA A 215 -20.83 -38.53 -29.38
CA ALA A 215 -19.89 -37.66 -30.08
C ALA A 215 -20.13 -36.17 -29.79
N LYS A 216 -21.41 -35.75 -29.72
CA LYS A 216 -21.78 -34.39 -29.32
C LYS A 216 -21.40 -34.09 -27.86
N ALA A 217 -21.56 -35.05 -26.95
CA ALA A 217 -21.15 -34.89 -25.56
C ALA A 217 -19.62 -34.79 -25.41
N ASP A 218 -18.84 -35.51 -26.23
CA ASP A 218 -17.38 -35.44 -26.21
C ASP A 218 -16.84 -34.14 -26.82
N GLU A 219 -17.44 -33.62 -27.89
CA GLU A 219 -17.12 -32.28 -28.42
C GLU A 219 -17.46 -31.18 -27.41
N LEU A 220 -18.61 -31.28 -26.71
CA LEU A 220 -18.96 -30.35 -25.64
C LEU A 220 -17.98 -30.39 -24.45
N LYS A 221 -17.44 -31.57 -24.09
CA LYS A 221 -16.37 -31.69 -23.08
C LYS A 221 -15.09 -31.00 -23.53
N LYS A 222 -14.71 -31.14 -24.80
CA LYS A 222 -13.53 -30.49 -25.39
C LYS A 222 -13.67 -28.97 -25.35
N GLN A 223 -14.79 -28.43 -25.81
CA GLN A 223 -15.09 -26.98 -25.74
C GLN A 223 -15.11 -26.46 -24.30
N ALA A 224 -15.66 -27.23 -23.34
CA ALA A 224 -15.64 -26.86 -21.93
C ALA A 224 -14.21 -26.84 -21.34
N ALA A 225 -13.32 -27.73 -21.77
CA ALA A 225 -11.91 -27.72 -21.37
C ALA A 225 -11.14 -26.52 -21.95
N GLU A 226 -11.37 -26.20 -23.23
CA GLU A 226 -10.80 -25.03 -23.91
C GLU A 226 -11.23 -23.72 -23.21
N LEU A 227 -12.54 -23.54 -22.96
CA LEU A 227 -13.06 -22.40 -22.21
C LEU A 227 -12.51 -22.32 -20.78
N GLN A 228 -12.35 -23.45 -20.08
CA GLN A 228 -11.77 -23.46 -18.74
C GLN A 228 -10.29 -23.04 -18.75
N GLN A 229 -9.54 -23.38 -19.81
CA GLN A 229 -8.18 -22.90 -20.03
C GLN A 229 -8.15 -21.38 -20.28
N GLU A 230 -9.03 -20.85 -21.14
CA GLU A 230 -9.16 -19.40 -21.37
C GLU A 230 -9.49 -18.64 -20.08
N VAL A 231 -10.47 -19.09 -19.30
CA VAL A 231 -10.84 -18.47 -18.02
C VAL A 231 -9.68 -18.49 -17.01
N SER A 232 -8.79 -19.50 -17.07
CA SER A 232 -7.56 -19.52 -16.26
C SER A 232 -6.54 -18.46 -16.72
N SER A 233 -6.37 -18.28 -18.04
CA SER A 233 -5.50 -17.26 -18.64
C SER A 233 -6.02 -15.85 -18.34
N VAL A 234 -7.33 -15.60 -18.46
CA VAL A 234 -7.97 -14.34 -18.09
C VAL A 234 -7.79 -14.03 -16.59
N ARG A 235 -7.88 -15.03 -15.70
CA ARG A 235 -7.56 -14.88 -14.27
C ARG A 235 -6.11 -14.45 -14.05
N HIS A 236 -5.16 -15.00 -14.81
CA HIS A 236 -3.75 -14.60 -14.73
C HIS A 236 -3.51 -13.18 -15.27
N LEU A 237 -4.10 -12.82 -16.41
CA LEU A 237 -4.05 -11.47 -16.98
C LEU A 237 -4.65 -10.43 -16.02
N LYS A 238 -5.79 -10.72 -15.37
CA LYS A 238 -6.38 -9.87 -14.33
C LYS A 238 -5.54 -9.76 -13.05
N LYS A 239 -4.57 -10.66 -12.82
CA LYS A 239 -3.53 -10.46 -11.78
C LYS A 239 -2.43 -9.53 -12.29
N LYS A 240 -1.92 -9.74 -13.51
CA LYS A 240 -0.92 -8.84 -14.14
C LYS A 240 -1.40 -7.39 -14.24
N LEU A 241 -2.64 -7.15 -14.64
CA LEU A 241 -3.21 -5.80 -14.75
C LEU A 241 -3.19 -5.06 -13.40
N ARG A 242 -3.65 -5.69 -12.31
CA ARG A 242 -3.60 -5.09 -10.96
C ARG A 242 -2.17 -4.78 -10.49
N ASN A 243 -1.19 -5.61 -10.86
CA ASN A 243 0.22 -5.31 -10.59
C ASN A 243 0.71 -4.08 -11.39
N ILE A 244 0.28 -3.93 -12.64
CA ILE A 244 0.60 -2.75 -13.48
C ILE A 244 -0.02 -1.48 -12.89
N ASP A 245 -1.28 -1.55 -12.44
CA ASP A 245 -1.97 -0.39 -11.87
C ASP A 245 -1.37 0.03 -10.52
N GLN A 246 -0.90 -0.93 -9.70
CA GLN A 246 -0.11 -0.64 -8.50
C GLN A 246 1.21 0.07 -8.85
N VAL A 247 1.98 -0.47 -9.81
CA VAL A 247 3.27 0.13 -10.24
C VAL A 247 3.07 1.53 -10.82
N LYS A 248 1.98 1.79 -11.55
CA LYS A 248 1.63 3.16 -12.01
C LYS A 248 1.35 4.11 -10.85
N GLN A 249 0.63 3.67 -9.82
CA GLN A 249 0.37 4.49 -8.63
C GLN A 249 1.66 4.80 -7.87
N ASP A 250 2.56 3.82 -7.73
CA ASP A 250 3.84 4.01 -7.04
C ASP A 250 4.83 4.85 -7.86
N LEU A 251 4.79 4.76 -9.20
CA LEU A 251 5.52 5.68 -10.09
C LEU A 251 5.04 7.13 -9.90
N SER A 252 3.73 7.37 -9.96
CA SER A 252 3.13 8.71 -9.76
C SER A 252 3.44 9.31 -8.38
N ARG A 253 3.54 8.46 -7.33
CA ARG A 253 4.06 8.88 -6.02
C ARG A 253 5.52 9.32 -6.11
N LYS A 254 6.38 8.56 -6.80
CA LYS A 254 7.81 8.88 -6.97
C LYS A 254 8.04 10.12 -7.83
N ASP A 255 7.23 10.35 -8.87
CA ASP A 255 7.26 11.59 -9.64
C ASP A 255 6.94 12.81 -8.75
N SER A 256 5.96 12.67 -7.85
CA SER A 256 5.57 13.71 -6.90
C SER A 256 6.65 13.96 -5.82
N GLU A 257 7.28 12.91 -5.30
CA GLU A 257 8.44 13.01 -4.40
C GLU A 257 9.64 13.69 -5.09
N LEU A 258 9.92 13.32 -6.34
CA LEU A 258 11.02 13.86 -7.13
C LEU A 258 10.85 15.36 -7.40
N LEU A 259 9.64 15.79 -7.76
CA LEU A 259 9.33 17.22 -7.94
C LEU A 259 9.53 18.01 -6.63
N GLY A 260 9.08 17.47 -5.49
CA GLY A 260 9.30 18.09 -4.18
C GLY A 260 10.79 18.18 -3.79
N LEU A 261 11.58 17.17 -4.17
CA LEU A 261 13.04 17.20 -3.98
C LEU A 261 13.73 18.20 -4.91
N GLN A 262 13.24 18.38 -6.15
CA GLN A 262 13.76 19.40 -7.08
C GLN A 262 13.55 20.82 -6.55
N THR A 263 12.33 21.17 -6.12
CA THR A 263 12.05 22.50 -5.52
C THR A 263 12.89 22.74 -4.26
N LYS A 264 13.08 21.70 -3.42
CA LYS A 264 13.95 21.81 -2.25
C LYS A 264 15.43 22.01 -2.61
N LEU A 265 15.92 21.33 -3.66
CA LEU A 265 17.29 21.52 -4.16
C LEU A 265 17.48 22.95 -4.67
N GLU A 266 16.59 23.44 -5.52
CA GLU A 266 16.61 24.81 -6.06
C GLU A 266 16.60 25.87 -4.95
N THR A 267 15.76 25.67 -3.93
CA THR A 267 15.70 26.55 -2.74
C THR A 267 17.03 26.60 -1.99
N LEU A 268 17.68 25.43 -1.80
CA LEU A 268 19.00 25.34 -1.14
C LEU A 268 20.13 25.90 -2.02
N THR A 269 20.05 25.77 -3.35
CA THR A 269 21.00 26.38 -4.29
C THR A 269 20.94 27.91 -4.22
N ASN A 270 19.73 28.48 -4.15
CA ASN A 270 19.55 29.93 -4.01
C ASN A 270 20.09 30.42 -2.65
N GLN A 271 19.71 29.78 -1.54
CA GLN A 271 20.25 30.09 -0.21
C GLN A 271 21.78 30.00 -0.13
N PHE A 272 22.39 29.03 -0.85
CA PHE A 272 23.84 28.92 -0.94
C PHE A 272 24.48 30.04 -1.77
N SER A 273 23.82 30.50 -2.85
CA SER A 273 24.23 31.67 -3.62
C SER A 273 24.21 32.94 -2.77
N ASP A 274 23.12 33.18 -2.04
CA ASP A 274 22.94 34.37 -1.19
C ASP A 274 23.97 34.38 -0.05
N SER A 275 24.15 33.24 0.62
CA SER A 275 25.16 33.05 1.66
C SER A 275 26.59 33.28 1.15
N LYS A 276 26.90 32.82 -0.07
CA LYS A 276 28.18 33.09 -0.72
C LYS A 276 28.37 34.59 -0.99
N GLN A 277 27.37 35.28 -1.54
CA GLN A 277 27.45 36.73 -1.79
C GLN A 277 27.69 37.51 -0.48
N HIS A 278 26.97 37.15 0.60
CA HIS A 278 27.19 37.74 1.92
C HIS A 278 28.62 37.50 2.45
N VAL A 279 29.17 36.29 2.28
CA VAL A 279 30.56 35.97 2.62
C VAL A 279 31.57 36.77 1.79
N ASP A 280 31.30 37.01 0.51
CA ASP A 280 32.19 37.79 -0.36
C ASP A 280 32.16 39.30 0.00
N VAL A 281 31.00 39.87 0.31
CA VAL A 281 30.87 41.25 0.87
C VAL A 281 31.59 41.40 2.22
N LEU A 282 31.56 40.38 3.08
CA LEU A 282 32.32 40.39 4.33
C LEU A 282 33.85 40.39 4.12
N LYS A 283 34.36 39.74 3.06
CA LYS A 283 35.79 39.80 2.70
C LYS A 283 36.20 41.18 2.19
N GLU A 284 35.36 41.81 1.37
CA GLU A 284 35.59 43.20 0.92
C GLU A 284 35.60 44.17 2.11
N SER A 285 34.65 44.03 3.04
CA SER A 285 34.60 44.81 4.29
C SER A 285 35.83 44.58 5.19
N LEU A 286 36.33 43.34 5.26
CA LEU A 286 37.55 43.00 6.01
C LEU A 286 38.80 43.64 5.38
N THR A 287 39.02 43.42 4.08
CA THR A 287 40.20 43.97 3.37
C THR A 287 40.22 45.50 3.37
N ALA A 288 39.06 46.17 3.30
CA ALA A 288 38.97 47.62 3.48
C ALA A 288 39.35 48.07 4.91
N LYS A 289 39.02 47.28 5.94
CA LYS A 289 39.42 47.54 7.33
C LYS A 289 40.92 47.29 7.55
N GLU A 290 41.49 46.26 6.93
CA GLU A 290 42.94 45.98 6.95
C GLU A 290 43.73 47.11 6.28
N GLN A 291 43.30 47.59 5.12
CA GLN A 291 43.90 48.75 4.44
C GLN A 291 43.83 50.01 5.30
N ARG A 292 42.68 50.30 5.93
CA ARG A 292 42.54 51.44 6.85
C ARG A 292 43.46 51.31 8.08
N ALA A 293 43.62 50.10 8.63
CA ALA A 293 44.53 49.86 9.74
C ALA A 293 46.00 50.10 9.36
N ALA A 294 46.42 49.68 8.15
CA ALA A 294 47.78 49.94 7.64
C ALA A 294 48.07 51.44 7.44
N ILE A 295 47.08 52.22 6.97
CA ILE A 295 47.19 53.69 6.86
C ILE A 295 47.35 54.31 8.25
N LEU A 296 46.46 53.97 9.19
CA LEU A 296 46.52 54.50 10.57
C LEU A 296 47.83 54.11 11.29
N GLN A 297 48.36 52.92 11.05
CA GLN A 297 49.67 52.51 11.59
C GLN A 297 50.80 53.40 11.05
N THR A 298 50.77 53.70 9.74
CA THR A 298 51.75 54.58 9.09
C THR A 298 51.66 56.02 9.64
N GLU A 299 50.44 56.52 9.88
CA GLU A 299 50.21 57.83 10.51
C GLU A 299 50.73 57.88 11.95
N VAL A 300 50.50 56.83 12.75
CA VAL A 300 51.01 56.70 14.12
C VAL A 300 52.54 56.68 14.16
N ASP A 301 53.20 55.96 13.25
CA ASP A 301 54.66 55.91 13.21
C ASP A 301 55.29 57.21 12.70
N ALA A 302 54.63 57.92 11.78
CA ALA A 302 55.02 59.28 11.39
C ALA A 302 54.86 60.29 12.56
N LEU A 303 53.82 60.15 13.38
CA LEU A 303 53.63 60.97 14.58
C LEU A 303 54.65 60.65 15.68
N ARG A 304 55.08 59.39 15.84
CA ARG A 304 56.15 58.98 16.76
C ARG A 304 57.48 59.64 16.40
N LEU A 305 57.93 59.51 15.15
CA LEU A 305 59.16 60.16 14.66
C LEU A 305 59.12 61.69 14.88
N ARG A 306 57.98 62.32 14.60
CA ARG A 306 57.79 63.76 14.81
C ARG A 306 57.78 64.16 16.29
N LEU A 307 57.41 63.26 17.20
CA LEU A 307 57.53 63.48 18.65
C LEU A 307 59.00 63.40 19.08
N GLU A 308 59.74 62.39 18.64
CA GLU A 308 61.18 62.22 18.91
C GLU A 308 62.00 63.44 18.42
N GLU A 309 61.70 63.97 17.22
CA GLU A 309 62.28 65.23 16.72
C GLU A 309 62.02 66.42 17.65
N LYS A 310 60.82 66.50 18.24
CA LYS A 310 60.43 67.58 19.16
C LYS A 310 61.08 67.43 20.52
N GLU A 311 61.20 66.23 21.04
CA GLU A 311 61.93 65.94 22.29
C GLU A 311 63.42 66.24 22.13
N ALA A 312 64.05 65.82 21.02
CA ALA A 312 65.44 66.18 20.70
C ALA A 312 65.64 67.71 20.58
N THR A 313 64.69 68.41 19.96
CA THR A 313 64.71 69.89 19.85
C THR A 313 64.56 70.54 21.23
N LEU A 314 63.66 70.02 22.08
CA LEU A 314 63.41 70.52 23.43
C LEU A 314 64.65 70.31 24.30
N ASN A 315 65.24 69.11 24.30
CA ASN A 315 66.47 68.80 25.04
C ASN A 315 67.64 69.71 24.63
N LYS A 316 67.80 69.99 23.33
CA LYS A 316 68.79 70.96 22.84
C LYS A 316 68.51 72.38 23.35
N LYS A 317 67.24 72.79 23.46
CA LYS A 317 66.85 74.09 24.01
C LYS A 317 67.03 74.18 25.52
N SER A 318 66.74 73.12 26.27
CA SER A 318 67.02 73.04 27.72
C SER A 318 68.52 73.18 28.00
N LYS A 319 69.38 72.49 27.23
CA LYS A 319 70.84 72.63 27.35
C LYS A 319 71.30 74.07 27.03
N GLN A 320 70.78 74.68 25.96
CA GLN A 320 71.08 76.08 25.63
C GLN A 320 70.63 77.05 26.73
N ILE A 321 69.49 76.81 27.39
CA ILE A 321 69.02 77.64 28.51
C ILE A 321 69.93 77.48 29.73
N GLN A 322 70.42 76.27 30.01
CA GLN A 322 71.40 76.02 31.06
C GLN A 322 72.72 76.77 30.79
N GLU A 323 73.29 76.61 29.60
CA GLU A 323 74.53 77.27 29.16
C GLU A 323 74.43 78.80 29.32
N MET A 324 73.37 79.41 28.79
CA MET A 324 73.10 80.85 28.95
C MET A 324 72.88 81.29 30.40
N SER A 325 72.40 80.39 31.28
CA SER A 325 72.20 80.68 32.70
C SER A 325 73.51 80.59 33.50
N GLU A 326 74.44 79.72 33.08
CA GLU A 326 75.78 79.61 33.63
C GLU A 326 76.63 80.83 33.23
N GLU A 327 76.60 81.23 31.95
CA GLU A 327 77.22 82.48 31.44
C GLU A 327 76.68 83.74 32.15
N LYS A 328 75.35 83.80 32.38
CA LYS A 328 74.74 84.90 33.16
C LYS A 328 75.24 84.91 34.61
N GLY A 329 75.56 83.74 35.17
CA GLY A 329 76.15 83.59 36.50
C GLY A 329 77.58 84.14 36.56
N THR A 330 78.45 83.77 35.61
CA THR A 330 79.85 84.24 35.57
C THR A 330 79.92 85.76 35.34
N LEU A 331 79.19 86.28 34.34
CA LEU A 331 79.08 87.72 34.10
C LEU A 331 78.49 88.47 35.30
N GLY A 332 77.58 87.85 36.05
CA GLY A 332 77.06 88.40 37.31
C GLY A 332 78.14 88.56 38.38
N GLY A 333 79.07 87.61 38.47
CA GLY A 333 80.25 87.67 39.34
C GLY A 333 81.24 88.76 38.89
N GLU A 334 81.62 88.79 37.61
CA GLU A 334 82.51 89.81 37.05
C GLU A 334 81.98 91.23 37.28
N ILE A 335 80.66 91.44 37.13
CA ILE A 335 79.98 92.70 37.41
C ILE A 335 80.03 93.06 38.91
N HIS A 336 80.09 92.09 39.82
CA HIS A 336 80.28 92.35 41.26
C HIS A 336 81.72 92.76 41.56
N ASP A 337 82.71 92.00 41.07
CA ASP A 337 84.13 92.29 41.28
C ASP A 337 84.53 93.66 40.71
N LEU A 338 83.99 94.03 39.55
CA LEU A 338 84.21 95.34 38.94
C LEU A 338 83.55 96.49 39.72
N LYS A 339 82.40 96.27 40.38
CA LYS A 339 81.79 97.25 41.29
C LYS A 339 82.64 97.44 42.54
N ASP A 340 83.05 96.36 43.18
CA ASP A 340 83.90 96.42 44.38
C ASP A 340 85.25 97.11 44.08
N MET A 341 85.83 96.85 42.91
CA MET A 341 87.02 97.56 42.44
C MET A 341 86.76 99.04 42.13
N LEU A 342 85.59 99.40 41.59
CA LEU A 342 85.19 100.79 41.38
C LEU A 342 85.03 101.52 42.71
N ASP A 343 84.32 100.93 43.67
CA ASP A 343 84.15 101.42 45.04
C ASP A 343 85.50 101.72 45.71
N VAL A 344 86.47 100.81 45.61
CA VAL A 344 87.83 100.99 46.13
C VAL A 344 88.56 102.14 45.42
N LYS A 345 88.39 102.27 44.09
CA LYS A 345 88.97 103.39 43.32
C LYS A 345 88.34 104.72 43.70
N GLU A 346 87.02 104.81 43.85
CA GLU A 346 86.32 106.02 44.28
C GLU A 346 86.74 106.45 45.69
N ARG A 347 86.80 105.51 46.65
CA ARG A 347 87.32 105.77 48.00
C ARG A 347 88.75 106.34 47.94
N LYS A 348 89.63 105.78 47.09
CA LYS A 348 91.00 106.27 46.90
C LYS A 348 91.07 107.64 46.23
N VAL A 349 90.24 107.90 45.22
CA VAL A 349 90.12 109.22 44.57
C VAL A 349 89.65 110.27 45.58
N ASN A 350 88.63 109.96 46.39
CA ASN A 350 88.14 110.85 47.45
C ASN A 350 89.21 111.21 48.49
N VAL A 351 90.07 110.24 48.88
CA VAL A 351 91.22 110.51 49.76
C VAL A 351 92.26 111.42 49.09
N LEU A 352 92.58 111.18 47.82
CA LEU A 352 93.53 112.01 47.07
C LEU A 352 92.99 113.43 46.86
N GLN A 353 91.72 113.60 46.51
CA GLN A 353 91.07 114.92 46.40
C GLN A 353 91.10 115.68 47.73
N LYS A 354 90.85 115.02 48.87
CA LYS A 354 90.98 115.65 50.19
C LYS A 354 92.41 116.11 50.45
N LYS A 355 93.42 115.30 50.08
CA LYS A 355 94.84 115.63 50.26
C LYS A 355 95.32 116.79 49.35
N VAL A 356 94.80 116.88 48.12
CA VAL A 356 95.06 118.01 47.21
C VAL A 356 94.40 119.30 47.72
N LYS A 357 93.24 119.22 48.39
CA LYS A 357 92.59 120.36 49.07
C LYS A 357 93.26 120.78 50.39
N SER A 358 94.33 120.12 50.80
CA SER A 358 95.10 120.41 52.02
C SER A 358 96.59 120.67 51.74
N LEU A 359 96.91 121.02 50.50
CA LEU A 359 98.23 121.46 50.01
C LEU A 359 98.07 122.85 49.39
#